data_AF-Q84BL5-F1
#
_entry.id   AF-Q84BL5-F1
#
_cell.length_a   1.000
_cell.length_b   1.000
_cell.length_c   1.000
_cell.angle_alpha   90.00
_cell.angle_beta   90.00
_cell.angle_gamma   90.00
#
_symmetry.space_group_name_H-M   'P 1'
#
loop_
_entity.id
_entity.type
_entity.pdbx_description
1 polymer ?
#
loop_
_entity_poly.entity_id
_entity_poly.type
_entity_poly.pdbx_seq_one_letter_code
_entity_poly.pdbx_strand_id
1 'polypeptide(L)'
;GIKGIVDAAGETNKDAGKLFVKKNNEGGEANDAGKAAAAVAAVSGEQILKAIVDAAEGGEKQGKKAADATNPIEAAIGGTNDNDAAAFATMKKDDQIAAAMVLRGMAKDGQFA
;
A
#
# COMPACT_ATOMS: atom_id res chain seq x y z
N GLY A 1 23.17 14.77 -10.60
CA GLY A 1 22.15 15.21 -9.62
C GLY A 1 20.80 14.76 -10.12
N ILE A 2 20.12 13.88 -9.40
CA ILE A 2 18.86 13.25 -9.81
C ILE A 2 17.75 14.30 -9.64
N LYS A 3 17.53 15.11 -10.68
CA LYS A 3 16.53 16.21 -10.69
C LYS A 3 15.31 15.81 -11.52
N GLY A 4 14.69 14.68 -11.20
CA GLY A 4 13.57 14.18 -12.00
C GLY A 4 12.79 13.02 -11.38
N ILE A 5 12.72 12.93 -10.05
CA ILE A 5 11.66 12.11 -9.46
C ILE A 5 10.39 12.95 -9.61
N VAL A 6 9.72 12.73 -10.74
CA VAL A 6 8.40 13.27 -11.07
C VAL A 6 7.48 12.98 -9.88
N ASP A 7 6.64 13.95 -9.50
CA ASP A 7 5.69 13.79 -8.40
C ASP A 7 5.07 12.39 -8.41
N ALA A 8 5.16 11.70 -7.28
CA ALA A 8 4.63 10.36 -7.11
C ALA A 8 3.18 10.32 -7.59
N ALA A 9 2.89 9.36 -8.48
CA ALA A 9 1.67 9.33 -9.27
C ALA A 9 0.38 9.36 -8.40
N GLY A 10 -0.70 9.81 -9.04
CA GLY A 10 -1.85 10.49 -8.40
C GLY A 10 -2.65 9.71 -7.34
N GLU A 11 -3.55 10.40 -6.64
CA GLU A 11 -4.32 9.83 -5.51
C GLU A 11 -5.54 8.97 -5.92
N THR A 12 -5.61 8.53 -7.17
CA THR A 12 -6.82 7.90 -7.76
C THR A 12 -6.91 6.39 -7.53
N ASN A 13 -5.86 5.79 -6.96
CA ASN A 13 -5.74 4.34 -6.75
C ASN A 13 -5.90 3.91 -5.29
N LYS A 14 -6.32 4.81 -4.40
CA LYS A 14 -6.53 4.53 -2.97
C LYS A 14 -7.41 3.31 -2.66
N ASP A 15 -8.33 2.95 -3.57
CA ASP A 15 -9.23 1.80 -3.37
C ASP A 15 -8.47 0.46 -3.39
N ALA A 16 -7.22 0.44 -3.85
CA ALA A 16 -6.30 -0.70 -3.68
C ALA A 16 -6.14 -1.12 -2.21
N GLY A 17 -6.39 -0.22 -1.25
CA GLY A 17 -6.39 -0.52 0.18
C GLY A 17 -7.34 -1.65 0.58
N LYS A 18 -8.42 -1.86 -0.17
CA LYS A 18 -9.39 -2.93 0.09
C LYS A 18 -8.81 -4.34 -0.05
N LEU A 19 -7.67 -4.49 -0.72
CA LEU A 19 -6.97 -5.76 -0.86
C LEU A 19 -6.14 -6.14 0.38
N PHE A 20 -5.99 -5.22 1.34
CA PHE A 20 -5.12 -5.40 2.52
C PHE A 20 -5.87 -5.97 3.74
N VAL A 21 -7.15 -6.28 3.59
CA VAL A 21 -7.99 -6.94 4.61
C VAL A 21 -7.41 -8.33 4.92
N LYS A 22 -7.55 -8.80 6.17
CA LYS A 22 -7.02 -10.11 6.59
C LYS A 22 -8.06 -11.22 6.65
N LYS A 23 -9.33 -10.93 6.42
CA LYS A 23 -10.45 -11.85 6.61
C LYS A 23 -10.77 -12.61 5.32
N ASN A 24 -10.98 -13.92 5.45
CA ASN A 24 -11.43 -14.75 4.33
C ASN A 24 -12.85 -14.32 3.92
N ASN A 25 -13.08 -14.16 2.61
CA ASN A 25 -14.35 -13.78 1.96
C ASN A 25 -14.78 -12.31 2.10
N GLU A 26 -13.92 -11.43 2.63
CA GLU A 26 -14.10 -9.97 2.62
C GLU A 26 -12.80 -9.35 2.10
N GLY A 27 -12.87 -8.68 0.95
CA GLY A 27 -11.68 -8.26 0.22
C GLY A 27 -11.99 -7.31 -0.93
N GLY A 28 -10.96 -6.98 -1.72
CA GLY A 28 -11.13 -6.12 -2.88
C GLY A 28 -11.79 -6.85 -4.04
N GLU A 29 -12.51 -6.10 -4.87
CA GLU A 29 -13.06 -6.62 -6.13
C GLU A 29 -12.04 -6.49 -7.28
N ALA A 30 -12.39 -7.01 -8.46
CA ALA A 30 -11.54 -6.91 -9.66
C ALA A 30 -11.13 -5.47 -9.99
N ASN A 31 -12.01 -4.49 -9.73
CA ASN A 31 -11.68 -3.07 -9.91
C ASN A 31 -10.59 -2.60 -8.93
N ASP A 32 -10.63 -3.03 -7.67
CA ASP A 32 -9.65 -2.64 -6.66
C ASP A 32 -8.26 -3.26 -6.97
N ALA A 33 -8.23 -4.49 -7.48
CA ALA A 33 -7.03 -5.09 -8.07
C ALA A 33 -6.50 -4.30 -9.28
N GLY A 34 -7.41 -3.80 -10.14
CA GLY A 34 -7.05 -2.90 -11.24
C GLY A 34 -6.41 -1.58 -10.75
N LYS A 35 -6.91 -1.01 -9.65
CA LYS A 35 -6.30 0.18 -9.02
C LYS A 35 -4.91 -0.11 -8.46
N ALA A 36 -4.73 -1.27 -7.84
CA ALA A 36 -3.45 -1.73 -7.33
C ALA A 36 -2.42 -1.89 -8.47
N ALA A 37 -2.82 -2.52 -9.58
CA ALA A 37 -1.99 -2.64 -10.77
C ALA A 37 -1.67 -1.27 -11.40
N ALA A 38 -2.64 -0.37 -11.46
CA ALA A 38 -2.43 0.99 -11.98
C ALA A 38 -1.42 1.78 -11.14
N ALA A 39 -1.49 1.69 -9.80
CA ALA A 39 -0.52 2.33 -8.91
C ALA A 39 0.91 1.82 -9.16
N VAL A 40 1.10 0.50 -9.25
CA VAL A 40 2.41 -0.11 -9.53
C VAL A 40 2.92 0.30 -10.91
N ALA A 41 2.05 0.34 -11.93
CA ALA A 41 2.43 0.73 -13.29
C ALA A 41 2.78 2.22 -13.43
N ALA A 42 2.30 3.06 -12.52
CA ALA A 42 2.50 4.51 -12.58
C ALA A 42 3.82 4.98 -11.95
N VAL A 43 4.59 4.09 -11.31
CA VAL A 43 5.82 4.43 -10.58
C VAL A 43 7.02 3.59 -11.02
N SER A 44 8.23 4.14 -10.87
CA SER A 44 9.47 3.42 -11.10
C SER A 44 9.87 2.55 -9.90
N GLY A 45 10.74 1.58 -10.12
CA GLY A 45 11.32 0.78 -9.04
C GLY A 45 12.06 1.64 -8.00
N GLU A 46 12.75 2.70 -8.42
CA GLU A 46 13.42 3.65 -7.52
C GLU A 46 12.43 4.42 -6.66
N GLN A 47 11.25 4.79 -7.18
CA GLN A 47 10.21 5.44 -6.40
C GLN A 47 9.63 4.49 -5.34
N ILE A 48 9.37 3.24 -5.72
CA ILE A 48 8.92 2.19 -4.79
C ILE A 48 9.96 1.99 -3.68
N LEU A 49 11.24 1.81 -4.05
CA LEU A 49 12.34 1.64 -3.09
C LEU A 49 12.47 2.86 -2.16
N LYS A 50 12.36 4.08 -2.71
CA LYS A 50 12.41 5.29 -1.89
C LYS A 50 11.24 5.33 -0.89
N ALA A 51 10.02 5.03 -1.31
CA ALA A 51 8.86 5.01 -0.43
C ALA A 51 9.00 3.94 0.69
N ILE A 52 9.61 2.78 0.39
CA ILE A 52 9.92 1.76 1.40
C ILE A 52 10.97 2.27 2.39
N VAL A 53 12.05 2.90 1.91
CA VAL A 53 13.11 3.46 2.76
C VAL A 53 12.56 4.56 3.66
N ASP A 54 11.82 5.52 3.08
CA ASP A 54 11.17 6.60 3.83
C ASP A 54 10.20 6.04 4.89
N ALA A 55 9.46 4.97 4.58
CA ALA A 55 8.54 4.33 5.53
C ALA A 55 9.25 3.62 6.68
N ALA A 56 10.45 3.08 6.42
CA ALA A 56 11.28 2.39 7.40
C ALA A 56 11.96 3.35 8.38
N GLU A 57 12.06 4.64 8.05
CA GLU A 57 12.59 5.64 8.98
C GLU A 57 11.74 5.74 10.25
N GLY A 58 12.39 5.85 11.41
CA GLY A 58 11.75 5.97 12.73
C GLY A 58 11.70 4.65 13.51
N GLY A 59 10.85 4.60 14.54
CA GLY A 59 10.74 3.47 15.46
C GLY A 59 9.91 2.29 14.93
N GLU A 60 9.62 1.34 15.81
CA GLU A 60 8.83 0.15 15.50
C GLU A 60 7.49 0.49 14.82
N LYS A 61 7.18 -0.26 13.76
CA LYS A 61 5.96 -0.08 12.97
C LYS A 61 4.94 -1.14 13.37
N GLN A 62 3.75 -0.72 13.76
CA GLN A 62 2.64 -1.62 14.06
C GLN A 62 1.65 -1.63 12.90
N GLY A 63 1.15 -2.81 12.54
CA GLY A 63 0.17 -2.94 11.47
C GLY A 63 -1.11 -2.16 11.74
N LYS A 64 -1.63 -1.51 10.71
CA LYS A 64 -2.90 -0.79 10.75
C LYS A 64 -3.76 -1.20 9.57
N LYS A 65 -5.08 -1.07 9.74
CA LYS A 65 -6.00 -1.23 8.61
C LYS A 65 -5.75 -0.15 7.55
N ALA A 66 -6.10 -0.42 6.30
CA ALA A 66 -5.82 0.48 5.18
C ALA A 66 -6.29 1.93 5.42
N ALA A 67 -7.47 2.11 6.03
CA ALA A 67 -7.98 3.45 6.35
C ALA A 67 -7.11 4.22 7.38
N ASP A 68 -6.42 3.52 8.28
CA ASP A 68 -5.64 4.11 9.37
C ASP A 68 -4.13 4.13 9.11
N ALA A 69 -3.67 3.38 8.11
CA ALA A 69 -2.27 3.29 7.75
C ALA A 69 -1.74 4.63 7.24
N THR A 70 -0.64 5.11 7.84
CA THR A 70 0.02 6.37 7.46
C THR A 70 1.29 6.14 6.65
N ASN A 71 1.76 4.89 6.57
CA ASN A 71 2.90 4.50 5.76
C ASN A 71 2.75 3.07 5.20
N PRO A 72 3.50 2.74 4.13
CA PRO A 72 3.47 1.44 3.48
C PRO A 72 3.68 0.22 4.39
N ILE A 73 4.53 0.32 5.42
CA ILE A 73 4.83 -0.80 6.32
C ILE A 73 3.62 -1.11 7.20
N GLU A 74 2.96 -0.08 7.75
CA GLU A 74 1.74 -0.27 8.54
C GLU A 74 0.64 -0.98 7.74
N ALA A 75 0.44 -0.57 6.49
CA ALA A 75 -0.52 -1.20 5.58
C ALA A 75 -0.13 -2.64 5.24
N ALA A 76 1.12 -2.90 4.88
CA ALA A 76 1.60 -4.23 4.52
C ALA A 76 1.48 -5.24 5.67
N ILE A 77 1.70 -4.80 6.91
CA ILE A 77 1.47 -5.64 8.09
C ILE A 77 -0.04 -5.87 8.29
N GLY A 78 -0.85 -4.82 8.15
CA GLY A 78 -2.31 -4.86 8.32
C GLY A 78 -2.76 -4.97 9.79
N GLY A 79 -3.95 -4.44 10.10
CA GLY A 79 -4.50 -4.44 11.46
C GLY A 79 -4.98 -5.82 11.95
N THR A 80 -5.06 -6.03 13.26
CA THR A 80 -5.55 -7.31 13.85
C THR A 80 -7.05 -7.52 13.71
N ASN A 81 -7.83 -6.44 13.58
CA ASN A 81 -9.29 -6.46 13.40
C ASN A 81 -9.70 -5.83 12.06
N ASP A 82 -8.88 -6.00 11.03
CA ASP A 82 -9.13 -5.47 9.70
C ASP A 82 -10.17 -6.34 8.98
N ASN A 83 -11.43 -6.16 9.37
CA ASN A 83 -12.57 -6.94 8.89
C ASN A 83 -13.33 -6.21 7.77
N ASP A 84 -13.10 -4.91 7.56
CA ASP A 84 -13.86 -4.14 6.57
C ASP A 84 -12.94 -3.71 5.43
N ALA A 85 -13.31 -4.06 4.19
CA ALA A 85 -12.62 -3.60 3.00
C ALA A 85 -12.71 -2.07 2.88
N ALA A 86 -11.59 -1.40 3.19
CA ALA A 86 -11.49 0.04 3.19
C ALA A 86 -10.41 0.55 2.24
N ALA A 87 -10.70 1.64 1.55
CA ALA A 87 -9.70 2.38 0.78
C ALA A 87 -8.66 3.02 1.71
N PHE A 88 -7.48 3.31 1.18
CA PHE A 88 -6.48 4.12 1.87
C PHE A 88 -7.02 5.55 2.09
N ALA A 89 -6.96 6.02 3.34
CA ALA A 89 -7.38 7.38 3.68
C ALA A 89 -6.19 8.34 3.80
N THR A 90 -5.03 7.86 4.25
CA THR A 90 -3.83 8.70 4.46
C THR A 90 -2.76 8.46 3.40
N MET A 91 -2.42 7.21 3.10
CA MET A 91 -1.42 6.87 2.09
C MET A 91 -2.04 6.66 0.69
N LYS A 92 -2.24 7.76 -0.04
CA LYS A 92 -2.98 7.74 -1.32
C LYS A 92 -2.11 7.76 -2.56
N LYS A 93 -0.82 8.09 -2.42
CA LYS A 93 0.09 8.22 -3.55
C LYS A 93 0.44 6.85 -4.11
N ASP A 94 0.62 6.77 -5.41
CA ASP A 94 0.89 5.50 -6.10
C ASP A 94 2.19 4.84 -5.64
N ASP A 95 3.22 5.62 -5.27
CA ASP A 95 4.48 5.09 -4.75
C ASP A 95 4.30 4.42 -3.38
N GLN A 96 3.48 5.01 -2.51
CA GLN A 96 3.12 4.45 -1.21
C GLN A 96 2.29 3.18 -1.37
N ILE A 97 1.31 3.18 -2.26
CA ILE A 97 0.46 2.02 -2.54
C ILE A 97 1.31 0.88 -3.11
N ALA A 98 2.13 1.16 -4.11
CA ALA A 98 3.03 0.19 -4.72
C ALA A 98 4.04 -0.37 -3.71
N ALA A 99 4.61 0.48 -2.84
CA ALA A 99 5.47 0.05 -1.75
C ALA A 99 4.76 -0.90 -0.79
N ALA A 100 3.52 -0.59 -0.39
CA ALA A 100 2.73 -1.46 0.48
C ALA A 100 2.46 -2.81 -0.18
N MET A 101 2.15 -2.83 -1.48
CA MET A 101 1.94 -4.06 -2.23
C MET A 101 3.20 -4.92 -2.31
N VAL A 102 4.35 -4.31 -2.62
CA VAL A 102 5.62 -5.02 -2.69
C VAL A 102 5.98 -5.62 -1.32
N LEU A 103 5.89 -4.82 -0.27
CA LEU A 103 6.14 -5.28 1.10
C LEU A 103 5.19 -6.42 1.50
N ARG A 104 3.90 -6.29 1.18
CA ARG A 104 2.90 -7.33 1.44
C ARG A 104 3.24 -8.60 0.67
N GLY A 105 3.50 -8.53 -0.64
CA GLY A 105 3.81 -9.70 -1.47
C GLY A 105 5.12 -10.41 -1.09
N MET A 106 6.05 -9.70 -0.43
CA MET A 106 7.31 -10.27 0.08
C MET A 106 7.20 -10.80 1.52
N ALA A 107 6.19 -10.37 2.28
CA ALA A 107 6.03 -10.77 3.67
C ALA A 107 5.61 -12.24 3.79
N LYS A 108 6.12 -12.94 4.82
CA LYS A 108 5.86 -14.37 5.06
C LYS A 108 4.38 -14.74 5.04
N ASP A 109 3.56 -13.94 5.72
CA ASP A 109 2.11 -14.13 5.85
C ASP A 109 1.32 -13.08 5.03
N GLY A 110 1.98 -12.53 4.01
CA GLY A 110 1.44 -11.52 3.14
C GLY A 110 0.59 -12.12 2.04
N GLN A 111 -0.70 -11.79 2.05
CA GLN A 111 -1.65 -12.13 1.01
C GLN A 111 -2.59 -10.95 0.75
N PHE A 112 -3.15 -10.90 -0.46
CA PHE A 112 -4.19 -9.97 -0.83
C PHE A 112 -5.55 -10.67 -0.78
N ALA A 113 -6.53 -10.03 -0.16
CA ALA A 113 -7.89 -10.53 0.01
C ALA A 113 -8.82 -10.08 -1.12
#